data_AF-A0A3M1XBE1-F1
#
_entry.id   AF-A0A3M1XBE1-F1
#
_cell.length_a   1.000
_cell.length_b   1.000
_cell.length_c   1.000
_cell.angle_alpha   90.00
_cell.angle_beta   90.00
_cell.angle_gamma   90.00
#
_symmetry.space_group_name_H-M   'P 1'
#
loop_
_entity.id
_entity.type
_entity.pdbx_description
1 polymer ?
#
loop_
_entity_poly.entity_id
_entity_poly.type
_entity_poly.pdbx_seq_one_letter_code
_entity_poly.pdbx_strand_id
1 'polypeptide(L)'
;MSDHTVLFVCTGNYYRSRYAELYFNATAPAHLGWRATSRGFAPSPFNPGPLAVSVIHRAQERGLPLPADPPHPRRLTEADLHSAQRIIALDEDEHRSYVEHYFPAWRNHITYWRVHDLHLMPTAEAFALIEHNVDALVRELTATTPAQP
;
A
#
# COMPACT_ATOMS: atom_id res chain seq x y z
N MET A 1 3.01 -10.38 -18.05
CA MET A 1 2.83 -8.97 -17.61
C MET A 1 1.63 -8.96 -16.68
N SER A 2 1.65 -8.20 -15.59
CA SER A 2 0.49 -8.11 -14.69
C SER A 2 -0.48 -7.10 -15.28
N ASP A 3 -1.73 -7.50 -15.49
CA ASP A 3 -2.73 -6.68 -16.17
C ASP A 3 -3.47 -5.74 -15.20
N HIS A 4 -3.34 -5.98 -13.89
CA HIS A 4 -4.02 -5.21 -12.85
C HIS A 4 -3.08 -4.71 -11.75
N THR A 5 -3.40 -3.54 -11.20
CA THR A 5 -2.63 -2.86 -10.17
C THR A 5 -3.48 -2.54 -8.95
N VAL A 6 -2.96 -2.91 -7.77
CA VAL A 6 -3.37 -2.35 -6.48
C VAL A 6 -2.44 -1.19 -6.13
N LEU A 7 -3.01 -0.04 -5.77
CA LEU A 7 -2.27 1.12 -5.31
C LEU A 7 -2.51 1.35 -3.82
N PHE A 8 -1.46 1.20 -3.01
CA PHE A 8 -1.46 1.52 -1.58
C PHE A 8 -1.00 2.96 -1.33
N VAL A 9 -1.70 3.71 -0.49
CA VAL A 9 -1.39 5.12 -0.21
C VAL A 9 -1.36 5.40 1.29
N CYS A 10 -0.27 6.00 1.77
CA CYS A 10 -0.21 6.61 3.10
C CYS A 10 0.28 8.07 3.01
N THR A 11 0.60 8.72 4.11
CA THR A 11 1.15 10.09 4.04
C THR A 11 2.55 10.13 3.44
N GLY A 12 3.50 9.40 4.03
CA GLY A 12 4.94 9.57 3.75
C GLY A 12 5.57 8.65 2.71
N ASN A 13 4.89 7.59 2.26
CA ASN A 13 5.37 6.57 1.30
C ASN A 13 6.71 5.85 1.59
N TYR A 14 7.08 5.74 2.86
CA TYR A 14 8.26 4.97 3.30
C TYR A 14 7.92 3.94 4.40
N TYR A 15 6.73 4.01 4.98
CA TYR A 15 6.25 3.14 6.06
C TYR A 15 5.05 2.26 5.62
N ARG A 16 3.83 2.55 6.08
CA ARG A 16 2.64 1.68 5.95
C ARG A 16 2.33 1.25 4.51
N SER A 17 2.20 2.20 3.57
CA SER A 17 1.89 1.87 2.17
C SER A 17 2.99 1.04 1.50
N ARG A 18 4.25 1.29 1.90
CA ARG A 18 5.41 0.61 1.34
C ARG A 18 5.50 -0.82 1.82
N TYR A 19 5.22 -1.04 3.10
CA TYR A 19 5.14 -2.39 3.65
C TYR A 19 3.98 -3.19 3.02
N ALA A 20 2.81 -2.57 2.84
CA ALA A 20 1.68 -3.21 2.15
C ALA A 20 2.04 -3.64 0.71
N GLU A 21 2.74 -2.78 -0.04
CA GLU A 21 3.25 -3.13 -1.39
C GLU A 21 4.21 -4.33 -1.36
N LEU A 22 5.19 -4.31 -0.45
CA LEU A 22 6.17 -5.40 -0.33
C LEU A 22 5.50 -6.72 0.03
N TYR A 23 4.59 -6.69 1.02
CA TYR A 23 3.89 -7.87 1.48
C TYR A 23 2.98 -8.44 0.37
N PHE A 24 2.14 -7.60 -0.25
CA PHE A 24 1.27 -8.04 -1.35
C PHE A 24 2.07 -8.68 -2.49
N ASN A 25 3.14 -8.03 -2.95
CA ASN A 25 3.95 -8.54 -4.06
C ASN A 25 4.71 -9.83 -3.71
N ALA A 26 4.92 -10.12 -2.43
CA ALA A 26 5.56 -11.35 -1.98
C ALA A 26 4.56 -12.50 -1.76
N THR A 27 3.32 -12.21 -1.38
CA THR A 27 2.32 -13.23 -0.99
C THR A 27 1.26 -13.49 -2.06
N ALA A 28 0.99 -12.54 -2.95
CA ALA A 28 0.02 -12.72 -4.03
C ALA A 28 0.52 -13.80 -5.01
N PRO A 29 -0.33 -14.79 -5.38
CA PRO A 29 0.06 -15.82 -6.34
C PRO A 29 0.42 -15.19 -7.70
N ALA A 30 1.51 -15.65 -8.33
CA ALA A 30 1.97 -15.10 -9.61
C ALA A 30 0.92 -15.18 -10.73
N HIS A 31 0.05 -16.19 -10.70
CA HIS A 31 -1.04 -16.39 -11.67
C HIS A 31 -2.23 -15.46 -11.43
N LEU A 32 -2.28 -14.72 -10.32
CA LEU A 32 -3.36 -13.79 -10.02
C LEU A 32 -3.40 -12.65 -11.05
N GLY A 33 -2.27 -12.29 -11.67
CA GLY A 33 -2.22 -11.21 -12.66
C GLY A 33 -2.32 -9.81 -12.06
N TRP A 34 -2.22 -9.70 -10.74
CA TRP A 34 -2.21 -8.43 -9.99
C TRP A 34 -0.80 -8.11 -9.49
N ARG A 35 -0.49 -6.81 -9.42
CA ARG A 35 0.72 -6.28 -8.79
C ARG A 35 0.37 -5.11 -7.87
N ALA A 36 1.10 -4.95 -6.78
CA ALA A 36 0.99 -3.78 -5.93
C ALA A 36 2.03 -2.70 -6.29
N THR A 37 1.62 -1.45 -6.13
CA THR A 37 2.47 -0.26 -6.09
C THR A 37 2.09 0.59 -4.88
N SER A 38 2.96 1.53 -4.47
CA SER A 38 2.59 2.49 -3.42
C SER A 38 2.98 3.93 -3.71
N ARG A 39 2.21 4.87 -3.12
CA ARG A 39 2.42 6.32 -3.18
C ARG A 39 2.16 6.98 -1.82
N GLY A 40 2.46 8.27 -1.73
CA GLY A 40 2.26 9.10 -0.55
C GLY A 40 1.47 10.36 -0.84
N PHE A 41 0.59 10.79 0.03
CA PHE A 41 -0.10 12.09 -0.15
C PHE A 41 0.86 13.27 -0.02
N ALA A 42 1.77 13.20 0.97
CA ALA A 42 2.75 14.23 1.28
C ALA A 42 4.09 13.61 1.74
N PRO A 43 4.85 12.95 0.83
CA PRO A 43 6.18 12.47 1.17
C PRO A 43 7.10 13.63 1.56
N SER A 44 7.89 13.42 2.61
CA SER A 44 8.82 14.43 3.11
C SER A 44 10.24 14.18 2.56
N PRO A 45 10.97 15.23 2.12
CA PRO A 45 12.39 15.10 1.78
C PRO A 45 13.25 14.81 3.01
N PHE A 46 12.72 14.99 4.22
CA PHE A 46 13.39 14.71 5.48
C PHE A 46 13.18 13.27 5.97
N ASN A 47 12.54 12.41 5.17
CA ASN A 47 12.50 10.98 5.49
C ASN A 47 13.94 10.46 5.57
N PRO A 48 14.29 9.67 6.62
CA PRO A 48 15.66 9.19 6.84
C PRO A 48 16.17 8.22 5.76
N GLY A 49 15.28 7.81 4.85
CA GLY A 49 15.58 6.95 3.73
C GLY A 49 14.31 6.52 2.98
N PRO A 50 14.47 5.65 1.98
CA PRO A 50 13.37 5.14 1.15
C PRO A 50 12.41 4.21 1.91
N LEU A 51 12.88 3.57 2.98
CA LEU A 51 12.11 2.67 3.84
C LEU A 51 12.29 3.09 5.31
N ALA A 52 11.23 3.04 6.10
CA ALA A 52 11.35 3.17 7.54
C ALA A 52 12.10 1.95 8.11
N VAL A 53 12.91 2.14 9.15
CA VAL A 53 13.66 1.05 9.81
C VAL A 53 12.73 -0.08 10.25
N SER A 54 11.53 0.26 10.75
CA SER A 54 10.50 -0.71 11.12
C SER A 54 10.05 -1.59 9.95
N VAL A 55 9.96 -1.04 8.73
CA VAL A 55 9.61 -1.81 7.51
C VAL A 55 10.72 -2.80 7.19
N ILE A 56 11.98 -2.38 7.28
CA ILE A 56 13.13 -3.24 7.01
C ILE A 56 13.14 -4.42 8.00
N HIS A 57 13.03 -4.12 9.30
CA HIS A 57 13.01 -5.16 10.34
C HIS A 57 11.85 -6.12 10.14
N ARG A 58 10.64 -5.60 9.90
CA ARG A 58 9.46 -6.45 9.70
C ARG A 58 9.56 -7.31 8.44
N ALA A 59 10.10 -6.76 7.35
CA ALA A 59 10.35 -7.52 6.14
C ALA A 59 11.34 -8.67 6.39
N GLN A 60 12.42 -8.41 7.13
CA GLN A 60 13.39 -9.43 7.51
C GLN A 60 12.77 -10.52 8.41
N GLU A 61 11.99 -10.14 9.42
CA GLU A 61 11.25 -11.07 10.30
C GLU A 61 10.32 -12.01 9.52
N ARG A 62 9.71 -11.49 8.45
CA ARG A 62 8.77 -12.23 7.59
C ARG A 62 9.44 -12.90 6.39
N GLY A 63 10.75 -12.76 6.22
CA GLY A 63 11.48 -13.28 5.06
C GLY A 63 11.05 -12.66 3.73
N LEU A 64 10.53 -11.43 3.74
CA LEU A 64 10.10 -10.72 2.53
C LEU A 64 11.31 -10.20 1.74
N PRO A 65 11.28 -10.26 0.41
CA PRO A 65 12.34 -9.68 -0.41
C PRO A 65 12.36 -8.16 -0.26
N LEU A 66 13.54 -7.62 0.06
CA LEU A 66 13.80 -6.18 0.04
C LEU A 66 14.56 -5.82 -1.26
N PRO A 67 14.15 -4.76 -1.98
CA PRO A 67 14.92 -4.27 -3.12
C PRO A 67 16.32 -3.84 -2.68
N ALA A 68 17.34 -4.13 -3.49
CA ALA A 68 18.71 -3.66 -3.24
C ALA A 68 18.82 -2.13 -3.26
N ASP A 69 18.06 -1.48 -4.15
CA ASP A 69 17.93 -0.02 -4.23
C ASP A 69 16.43 0.35 -4.23
N PRO A 70 15.80 0.49 -3.04
CA PRO A 70 14.39 0.78 -2.95
C PRO A 70 14.11 2.23 -3.41
N PRO A 71 13.05 2.44 -4.21
CA PRO A 71 12.75 3.76 -4.74
C PRO A 71 12.41 4.73 -3.62
N HIS A 72 12.81 5.99 -3.80
CA HIS A 72 12.47 7.05 -2.86
C HIS A 72 10.95 7.24 -2.76
N PRO A 73 10.45 7.80 -1.65
CA PRO A 73 9.03 8.05 -1.46
C PRO A 73 8.47 8.94 -2.56
N ARG A 74 7.37 8.51 -3.20
CA ARG A 74 6.77 9.18 -4.36
C ARG A 74 5.41 9.74 -4.02
N ARG A 75 5.18 10.99 -4.43
CA ARG A 75 3.89 11.64 -4.26
C ARG A 75 2.84 10.99 -5.15
N LEU A 76 1.64 10.81 -4.61
CA LEU A 76 0.47 10.36 -5.34
C LEU A 76 0.13 11.38 -6.43
N THR A 77 -0.15 10.89 -7.63
CA THR A 77 -0.62 11.69 -8.75
C THR A 77 -1.96 11.15 -9.26
N GLU A 78 -2.70 11.97 -9.99
CA GLU A 78 -3.95 11.52 -10.61
C GLU A 78 -3.71 10.42 -11.67
N ALA A 79 -2.56 10.44 -12.36
CA ALA A 79 -2.16 9.37 -13.26
C ALA A 79 -2.00 8.01 -12.53
N ASP A 80 -1.46 8.02 -11.30
CA ASP A 80 -1.38 6.79 -10.50
C ASP A 80 -2.80 6.25 -10.20
N LEU A 81 -3.74 7.14 -9.85
CA LEU A 81 -5.14 6.77 -9.57
C LEU A 81 -5.82 6.18 -10.81
N HIS A 82 -5.65 6.78 -11.99
CA HIS A 82 -6.19 6.23 -13.25
C HIS A 82 -5.59 4.88 -13.64
N SER A 83 -4.32 4.63 -13.30
CA SER A 83 -3.64 3.39 -13.66
C SER A 83 -3.99 2.19 -12.77
N ALA A 84 -4.60 2.43 -11.61
CA ALA A 84 -4.90 1.41 -10.61
C ALA A 84 -6.36 0.97 -10.64
N GLN A 85 -6.61 -0.33 -10.54
CA GLN A 85 -7.96 -0.90 -10.50
C GLN A 85 -8.45 -1.09 -9.06
N ARG A 86 -7.54 -1.04 -8.08
CA ARG A 86 -7.85 -0.97 -6.65
C ARG A 86 -6.98 0.09 -6.00
N ILE A 87 -7.61 1.01 -5.28
CA ILE A 87 -6.91 2.11 -4.59
C ILE A 87 -7.27 2.03 -3.11
N ILE A 88 -6.24 1.95 -2.28
CA ILE A 88 -6.38 1.67 -0.85
C ILE A 88 -5.53 2.67 -0.08
N ALA A 89 -6.19 3.53 0.69
CA ALA A 89 -5.54 4.41 1.64
C ALA A 89 -5.50 3.76 3.03
N LEU A 90 -4.36 3.84 3.70
CA LEU A 90 -4.13 3.00 4.88
C LEU A 90 -4.99 3.42 6.08
N ASP A 91 -5.16 4.71 6.31
CA ASP A 91 -5.97 5.29 7.40
C ASP A 91 -7.05 6.23 6.84
N GLU A 92 -8.28 6.14 7.32
CA GLU A 92 -9.38 7.00 6.88
C GLU A 92 -9.28 8.40 7.48
N ASP A 93 -9.04 8.49 8.79
CA ASP A 93 -9.07 9.76 9.52
C ASP A 93 -7.93 10.67 9.09
N GLU A 94 -6.77 10.08 8.81
CA GLU A 94 -5.59 10.78 8.32
C GLU A 94 -5.74 11.21 6.85
N HIS A 95 -6.23 10.32 5.98
CA HIS A 95 -6.11 10.51 4.54
C HIS A 95 -7.36 11.11 3.86
N ARG A 96 -8.53 11.10 4.52
CA ARG A 96 -9.77 11.63 3.93
C ARG A 96 -9.62 13.11 3.54
N SER A 97 -9.01 13.92 4.41
CA SER A 97 -8.77 15.34 4.13
C SER A 97 -7.84 15.55 2.92
N TYR A 98 -6.81 14.72 2.76
CA TYR A 98 -5.94 14.76 1.57
C TYR A 98 -6.70 14.44 0.29
N VAL A 99 -7.55 13.41 0.32
CA VAL A 99 -8.36 13.03 -0.85
C VAL A 99 -9.35 14.14 -1.20
N GLU A 100 -10.06 14.68 -0.22
CA GLU A 100 -11.03 15.76 -0.44
C GLU A 100 -10.38 17.03 -0.98
N HIS A 101 -9.17 17.36 -0.54
CA HIS A 101 -8.47 18.55 -0.96
C HIS A 101 -7.76 18.39 -2.33
N TYR A 102 -7.03 17.30 -2.55
CA TYR A 102 -6.19 17.13 -3.74
C TYR A 102 -6.84 16.29 -4.85
N PHE A 103 -7.76 15.38 -4.51
CA PHE A 103 -8.36 14.42 -5.44
C PHE A 103 -9.88 14.24 -5.22
N PRO A 104 -10.68 15.33 -5.16
CA PRO A 104 -12.08 15.26 -4.74
C PRO A 104 -12.95 14.33 -5.60
N ALA A 105 -12.63 14.17 -6.89
CA ALA A 105 -13.31 13.25 -7.79
C ALA A 105 -13.16 11.76 -7.38
N TRP A 106 -12.11 11.44 -6.61
CA TRP A 106 -11.75 10.08 -6.22
C TRP A 106 -12.26 9.67 -4.84
N ARG A 107 -12.96 10.55 -4.11
CA ARG A 107 -13.42 10.31 -2.73
C ARG A 107 -14.24 9.04 -2.53
N ASN A 108 -14.96 8.60 -3.57
CA ASN A 108 -15.81 7.39 -3.54
C ASN A 108 -15.14 6.17 -4.20
N HIS A 109 -13.90 6.32 -4.68
CA HIS A 109 -13.13 5.28 -5.38
C HIS A 109 -11.97 4.73 -4.54
N ILE A 110 -11.75 5.28 -3.34
CA ILE A 110 -10.67 4.90 -2.44
C ILE A 110 -11.25 4.12 -1.26
N THR A 111 -10.74 2.91 -1.05
CA THR A 111 -11.04 2.09 0.13
C THR A 111 -10.08 2.45 1.27
N TYR A 112 -10.56 2.40 2.51
CA TYR A 112 -9.76 2.70 3.69
C TYR A 112 -9.63 1.48 4.62
N TRP A 113 -8.43 1.25 5.17
CA TRP A 113 -8.13 0.10 6.03
C TRP A 113 -7.95 0.42 7.53
N ARG A 114 -8.07 1.69 7.91
CA ARG A 114 -7.95 2.18 9.31
C ARG A 114 -6.70 1.69 10.04
N VAL A 115 -5.58 1.64 9.33
CA VAL A 115 -4.24 1.37 9.86
C VAL A 115 -3.60 2.69 10.26
N HIS A 116 -3.78 3.06 11.53
CA HIS A 116 -3.29 4.33 12.06
C HIS A 116 -1.76 4.45 12.08
N ASP A 117 -1.25 5.68 12.12
CA ASP A 117 0.18 5.94 12.20
C ASP A 117 0.76 5.70 13.61
N LEU A 118 2.10 5.75 13.71
CA LEU A 118 2.89 5.43 14.91
C LEU A 118 2.44 6.11 16.21
N HIS A 119 1.82 7.28 16.12
CA HIS A 119 1.36 8.05 17.28
C HIS A 119 0.04 7.52 17.88
N LEU A 120 -0.69 6.68 17.15
CA LEU A 120 -1.99 6.12 17.54
C LEU A 120 -1.98 4.59 17.60
N MET A 121 -1.04 3.93 16.92
CA MET A 121 -0.95 2.48 16.85
C MET A 121 0.50 2.00 16.95
N PRO A 122 0.79 1.01 17.80
CA PRO A 122 2.09 0.36 17.82
C PRO A 122 2.46 -0.23 16.45
N THR A 123 3.73 -0.13 16.06
CA THR A 123 4.23 -0.64 14.77
C THR A 123 3.87 -2.09 14.50
N ALA A 124 4.00 -2.96 15.50
CA ALA A 124 3.70 -4.38 15.38
C ALA A 124 2.22 -4.63 15.08
N GLU A 125 1.32 -3.86 15.70
CA GLU A 125 -0.11 -3.94 15.46
C GLU A 125 -0.48 -3.43 14.06
N ALA A 126 0.10 -2.29 13.64
CA ALA A 126 -0.08 -1.76 12.29
C ALA A 126 0.36 -2.76 11.23
N PHE A 127 1.50 -3.43 11.42
CA PHE A 127 1.96 -4.46 10.50
C PHE A 127 1.06 -5.68 10.48
N ALA A 128 0.63 -6.20 11.63
CA ALA A 128 -0.28 -7.33 11.69
C ALA A 128 -1.61 -7.02 10.98
N LEU A 129 -2.14 -5.80 11.14
CA LEU A 129 -3.36 -5.36 10.48
C LEU A 129 -3.16 -5.20 8.96
N ILE A 130 -2.02 -4.67 8.51
CA ILE A 130 -1.67 -4.63 7.08
C ILE A 130 -1.60 -6.04 6.49
N GLU A 131 -0.92 -6.97 7.15
CA GLU A 131 -0.81 -8.37 6.72
C GLU A 131 -2.20 -8.99 6.58
N HIS A 132 -3.04 -8.86 7.61
CA HIS A 132 -4.42 -9.36 7.61
C HIS A 132 -5.27 -8.80 6.45
N ASN A 133 -5.21 -7.48 6.23
CA ASN A 133 -5.99 -6.81 5.20
C ASN A 133 -5.50 -7.14 3.79
N VAL A 134 -4.18 -7.27 3.60
CA VAL A 134 -3.61 -7.72 2.33
C VAL A 134 -4.02 -9.17 2.04
N ASP A 135 -3.97 -10.07 3.01
CA ASP A 135 -4.40 -11.45 2.83
C ASP A 135 -5.89 -11.53 2.46
N ALA A 136 -6.73 -10.69 3.08
CA ALA A 136 -8.14 -10.58 2.73
C ALA A 136 -8.34 -10.06 1.30
N LEU A 137 -7.59 -9.03 0.90
CA LEU A 137 -7.62 -8.50 -0.46
C LEU A 137 -7.18 -9.54 -1.49
N VAL A 138 -6.10 -10.27 -1.24
CA VAL A 138 -5.64 -11.33 -2.15
C VAL A 138 -6.74 -12.38 -2.34
N ARG A 139 -7.40 -12.81 -1.25
CA ARG A 139 -8.54 -13.75 -1.35
C ARG A 139 -9.71 -13.18 -2.17
N GLU A 140 -10.06 -11.90 -1.97
CA GLU A 140 -11.09 -11.21 -2.75
C GLU A 140 -10.74 -11.20 -4.25
N LEU A 141 -9.51 -10.80 -4.60
CA LEU A 141 -9.05 -10.71 -5.98
C LEU A 141 -9.02 -12.09 -6.65
N THR A 142 -8.64 -13.14 -5.92
CA THR A 142 -8.70 -14.51 -6.42
C THR A 142 -10.13 -14.96 -6.69
N ALA A 143 -11.07 -14.69 -5.77
CA ALA A 143 -12.47 -15.08 -5.94
C ALA A 143 -13.17 -14.36 -7.10
N THR A 144 -12.70 -13.15 -7.44
CA THR A 144 -13.29 -12.31 -8.49
C THR A 144 -12.65 -12.57 -9.87
N THR A 145 -11.54 -13.30 -9.93
CA THR A 145 -10.91 -13.70 -11.20
C THR A 145 -11.58 -14.98 -11.70
N PRO A 146 -12.36 -14.95 -12.79
CA PRO A 146 -12.94 -16.18 -13.34
C PRO A 146 -11.80 -17.13 -13.73
N ALA A 147 -11.92 -18.41 -13.35
CA ALA A 147 -10.98 -19.44 -13.80
C ALA A 147 -10.92 -19.41 -15.33
N GLN A 148 -9.76 -19.11 -15.90
CA GLN A 148 -9.58 -19.27 -17.34
C GLN A 148 -9.71 -20.77 -17.67
N PRO A 149 -10.55 -21.13 -18.66
CA PRO A 149 -10.72 -22.52 -19.09
C PRO A 149 -9.45 -23.09 -19.73
#